data_AF-A0A5C6ZDM5-F1
#
_entry.id   AF-A0A5C6ZDM5-F1
#
_cell.length_a   1.000
_cell.length_b   1.000
_cell.length_c   1.000
_cell.angle_alpha   90.00
_cell.angle_beta   90.00
_cell.angle_gamma   90.00
#
_symmetry.space_group_name_H-M   'P 1'
#
loop_
_entity.id
_entity.type
_entity.pdbx_description
1 polymer ?
#
loop_
_entity_poly.entity_id
_entity_poly.type
_entity_poly.pdbx_seq_one_letter_code
_entity_poly.pdbx_strand_id
1 'polypeptide(L)'
;MSSSTPPQGEVTSPEVPDPKAPVAETTDAALTAPQADAAPAPEAGDAAGEVSPPDASTAPSPAKSAEGGRVDVQAVAAKLKELFPALFGGGAKPLKLRVQSDIQQRAPGQFTKTQLSAFLRRYTGGTGYLIALTRAKTRFDLDGQPAGELSDEHRNAAQEELTRRRGITEARRAEEDRGRQERAQLLRDFSRTTLTPANFCALKGLTQEQLDAQLKLAREEEAQQPPRQERHDRPPRGQEHRRGGPRGEGRPGGPGQAPRGDGPRRDGRPNEGRKPPRQPR
;
A
#
# COMPACT_ATOMS: atom_id res chain seq x y z
N MET A 1 -14.53 46.80 -65.55
CA MET A 1 -15.66 46.83 -64.60
C MET A 1 -15.65 45.52 -63.84
N SER A 2 -15.68 45.62 -62.51
CA SER A 2 -15.96 44.56 -61.53
C SER A 2 -14.90 43.46 -61.39
N SER A 3 -14.57 42.94 -60.21
CA SER A 3 -14.81 43.32 -58.82
C SER A 3 -13.95 42.36 -57.97
N SER A 4 -13.66 42.79 -56.76
CA SER A 4 -13.63 41.96 -55.55
C SER A 4 -12.39 41.14 -55.18
N THR A 5 -11.75 41.69 -54.14
CA THR A 5 -11.25 41.02 -52.92
C THR A 5 -9.81 40.49 -52.93
N PRO A 6 -8.86 41.23 -52.31
CA PRO A 6 -7.49 40.83 -52.04
C PRO A 6 -7.29 40.12 -50.69
N PRO A 7 -6.07 39.62 -50.38
CA PRO A 7 -5.81 38.54 -49.43
C PRO A 7 -5.15 38.97 -48.10
N GLN A 8 -5.04 37.97 -47.21
CA GLN A 8 -4.01 37.69 -46.18
C GLN A 8 -3.27 38.85 -45.48
N GLY A 9 -3.25 38.79 -44.15
CA GLY A 9 -2.35 39.58 -43.31
C GLY A 9 -2.09 38.88 -41.99
N GLU A 10 -0.91 38.30 -41.88
CA GLU A 10 -0.28 37.71 -40.70
C GLU A 10 0.17 38.82 -39.71
N VAL A 11 0.68 38.36 -38.56
CA VAL A 11 1.65 38.99 -37.64
C VAL A 11 1.18 39.75 -36.37
N THR A 12 1.71 39.21 -35.27
CA THR A 12 2.40 39.89 -34.15
C THR A 12 1.62 40.29 -32.88
N SER A 13 1.99 39.60 -31.79
CA SER A 13 2.13 40.15 -30.41
C SER A 13 3.14 41.33 -30.41
N PRO A 14 3.25 42.21 -29.38
CA PRO A 14 3.09 41.92 -27.94
C PRO A 14 2.61 43.08 -27.02
N GLU A 15 2.62 42.79 -25.71
CA GLU A 15 2.97 43.68 -24.58
C GLU A 15 1.96 44.71 -24.01
N VAL A 16 1.87 44.66 -22.67
CA VAL A 16 1.12 45.42 -21.64
C VAL A 16 1.47 46.93 -21.64
N PRO A 17 0.61 47.87 -21.17
CA PRO A 17 0.52 48.18 -19.72
C PRO A 17 -0.85 48.71 -19.19
N ASP A 18 -0.99 48.65 -17.86
CA ASP A 18 -1.98 49.34 -16.99
C ASP A 18 -1.94 50.87 -17.18
N PRO A 19 -3.04 51.63 -17.01
CA PRO A 19 -3.29 52.24 -15.69
C PRO A 19 -4.78 52.40 -15.27
N LYS A 20 -5.04 52.06 -14.01
CA LYS A 20 -5.78 52.84 -12.98
C LYS A 20 -7.24 53.30 -13.24
N ALA A 21 -8.13 52.69 -12.43
CA ALA A 21 -9.47 53.00 -11.89
C ALA A 21 -9.96 54.48 -11.80
N PRO A 22 -11.24 54.81 -11.46
CA PRO A 22 -12.31 54.02 -10.80
C PRO A 22 -13.72 54.17 -11.47
N VAL A 23 -14.80 53.47 -11.15
CA VAL A 23 -15.60 53.32 -9.91
C VAL A 23 -16.70 52.26 -10.12
N ALA A 24 -17.14 51.64 -9.00
CA ALA A 24 -18.45 50.99 -8.74
C ALA A 24 -18.84 49.78 -9.63
N GLU A 25 -19.31 48.63 -9.15
CA GLU A 25 -20.10 48.32 -7.96
C GLU A 25 -20.14 46.79 -7.76
N THR A 26 -20.57 46.35 -6.57
CA THR A 26 -20.91 44.98 -6.16
C THR A 26 -19.74 44.11 -5.67
N THR A 27 -19.43 44.31 -4.38
CA THR A 27 -18.53 43.49 -3.57
C THR A 27 -19.20 42.22 -3.04
N ASP A 28 -18.38 41.16 -3.10
CA ASP A 28 -18.35 39.93 -2.32
C ASP A 28 -18.55 40.16 -0.81
N ALA A 29 -19.22 39.22 -0.13
CA ALA A 29 -19.24 39.12 1.32
C ALA A 29 -19.16 37.64 1.76
N ALA A 30 -17.93 37.18 1.97
CA ALA A 30 -17.63 36.07 2.86
C ALA A 30 -17.57 36.54 4.34
N LEU A 31 -17.85 35.60 5.25
CA LEU A 31 -17.46 35.55 6.67
C LEU A 31 -18.15 36.52 7.66
N THR A 32 -18.81 35.95 8.66
CA THR A 32 -18.37 35.96 10.08
C THR A 32 -19.54 35.92 11.09
N ALA A 33 -19.20 35.57 12.34
CA ALA A 33 -20.01 35.18 13.50
C ALA A 33 -21.09 36.18 13.99
N PRO A 34 -21.98 35.74 14.93
CA PRO A 34 -22.66 36.65 15.85
C PRO A 34 -22.19 36.49 17.31
N GLN A 35 -21.72 37.60 17.90
CA GLN A 35 -21.73 37.92 19.34
C GLN A 35 -22.89 38.89 19.59
N ALA A 36 -23.80 38.63 20.53
CA ALA A 36 -23.83 39.10 21.94
C ALA A 36 -24.13 40.59 22.11
N ASP A 37 -25.23 40.92 22.80
CA ASP A 37 -25.35 42.11 23.65
C ASP A 37 -26.40 41.92 24.77
N ALA A 38 -26.21 42.69 25.85
CA ALA A 38 -27.09 43.00 26.98
C ALA A 38 -27.06 42.12 28.26
N ALA A 39 -26.27 42.56 29.24
CA ALA A 39 -26.47 42.39 30.69
C ALA A 39 -27.23 43.63 31.26
N PRO A 40 -27.80 43.61 32.49
CA PRO A 40 -27.00 43.83 33.71
C PRO A 40 -27.48 43.07 34.99
N ALA A 41 -26.63 43.10 36.03
CA ALA A 41 -26.79 42.51 37.39
C ALA A 41 -27.70 43.32 38.33
N PRO A 42 -28.02 42.85 39.57
CA PRO A 42 -27.15 43.13 40.74
C PRO A 42 -27.04 42.06 41.86
N GLU A 43 -26.04 42.30 42.70
CA GLU A 43 -25.60 41.82 44.04
C GLU A 43 -26.69 41.70 45.14
N ALA A 44 -26.54 41.17 46.36
CA ALA A 44 -25.54 40.45 47.16
C ALA A 44 -26.27 39.93 48.43
N GLY A 45 -25.70 38.94 49.13
CA GLY A 45 -26.11 38.52 50.48
C GLY A 45 -25.16 37.46 51.03
N ASP A 46 -24.31 37.89 51.97
CA ASP A 46 -23.23 37.12 52.61
C ASP A 46 -23.55 36.76 54.08
N ALA A 47 -22.78 35.80 54.62
CA ALA A 47 -22.59 35.40 56.03
C ALA A 47 -23.67 34.50 56.68
N ALA A 48 -23.37 33.45 57.45
CA ALA A 48 -22.11 32.80 57.86
C ALA A 48 -22.45 31.40 58.42
N GLY A 49 -21.46 30.50 58.44
CA GLY A 49 -21.57 29.14 59.01
C GLY A 49 -20.25 28.36 58.95
N GLU A 50 -19.26 28.82 59.70
CA GLU A 50 -18.16 28.11 60.40
C GLU A 50 -18.38 26.57 60.56
N VAL A 51 -17.44 25.61 60.50
CA VAL A 51 -15.97 25.51 60.64
C VAL A 51 -15.48 24.11 60.19
N SER A 52 -14.25 24.08 59.66
CA SER A 52 -13.18 23.07 59.75
C SER A 52 -13.26 21.63 59.15
N PRO A 53 -12.14 21.16 58.53
CA PRO A 53 -11.92 19.79 58.04
C PRO A 53 -11.35 18.86 59.14
N PRO A 54 -11.26 17.53 58.90
CA PRO A 54 -9.93 17.00 58.62
C PRO A 54 -9.87 15.84 57.61
N ASP A 55 -8.67 15.72 57.06
CA ASP A 55 -8.06 14.64 56.30
C ASP A 55 -8.33 13.23 56.87
N ALA A 56 -8.67 12.28 56.00
CA ALA A 56 -8.24 10.87 56.12
C ALA A 56 -8.53 10.09 54.82
N SER A 57 -7.46 9.92 54.04
CA SER A 57 -6.99 8.64 53.49
C SER A 57 -7.98 7.66 52.84
N THR A 58 -7.72 7.43 51.54
CA THR A 58 -7.59 6.09 50.93
C THR A 58 -8.76 5.12 51.01
N ALA A 59 -9.49 5.00 49.90
CA ALA A 59 -9.34 3.85 49.01
C ALA A 59 -10.25 4.00 47.77
N PRO A 60 -9.73 3.84 46.54
CA PRO A 60 -10.57 3.68 45.37
C PRO A 60 -11.24 2.30 45.45
N SER A 61 -12.52 2.28 45.82
CA SER A 61 -13.30 1.05 45.81
C SER A 61 -13.53 0.61 44.36
N PRO A 62 -13.24 -0.66 44.01
CA PRO A 62 -13.08 -1.13 42.64
C PRO A 62 -14.43 -1.39 41.99
N ALA A 63 -14.89 -0.45 41.17
CA ALA A 63 -16.10 -0.62 40.37
C ALA A 63 -15.76 -1.04 38.95
N LYS A 64 -15.80 -2.35 38.73
CA LYS A 64 -16.14 -3.04 37.48
C LYS A 64 -15.17 -2.88 36.31
N SER A 65 -14.32 -3.90 36.21
CA SER A 65 -13.88 -4.56 34.99
C SER A 65 -14.38 -3.93 33.69
N ALA A 66 -13.41 -3.53 32.88
CA ALA A 66 -13.54 -3.23 31.46
C ALA A 66 -13.92 -4.49 30.65
N GLU A 67 -15.01 -5.15 31.01
CA GLU A 67 -15.63 -6.25 30.27
C GLU A 67 -16.78 -5.70 29.40
N GLY A 68 -16.48 -4.64 28.65
CA GLY A 68 -17.30 -4.25 27.51
C GLY A 68 -17.11 -5.30 26.43
N GLY A 69 -17.95 -6.35 26.50
CA GLY A 69 -17.86 -7.59 25.73
C GLY A 69 -17.24 -7.41 24.35
N ARG A 70 -15.97 -7.84 24.23
CA ARG A 70 -15.36 -8.02 22.91
C ARG A 70 -16.25 -8.99 22.16
N VAL A 71 -16.99 -8.45 21.19
CA VAL A 71 -17.77 -9.26 20.26
C VAL A 71 -16.87 -10.35 19.72
N ASP A 72 -17.16 -11.61 20.05
CA ASP A 72 -16.41 -12.73 19.51
C ASP A 72 -16.79 -12.93 18.04
N VAL A 73 -16.07 -12.22 17.18
CA VAL A 73 -16.26 -12.24 15.73
C VAL A 73 -16.03 -13.66 15.16
N GLN A 74 -15.17 -14.46 15.79
CA GLN A 74 -14.89 -15.82 15.32
C GLN A 74 -16.04 -16.77 15.66
N ALA A 75 -16.60 -16.69 16.87
CA ALA A 75 -17.80 -17.46 17.23
C ALA A 75 -18.99 -17.10 16.33
N VAL A 76 -19.17 -15.80 16.02
CA VAL A 76 -20.20 -15.34 15.07
C VAL A 76 -19.93 -15.90 13.67
N ALA A 77 -18.68 -15.92 13.21
CA ALA A 77 -18.30 -16.48 11.92
C ALA A 77 -18.59 -17.99 11.82
N ALA A 78 -18.30 -18.76 12.86
CA ALA A 78 -18.57 -20.20 12.92
C ALA A 78 -20.07 -20.48 12.80
N LYS A 79 -20.90 -19.80 13.60
CA LYS A 79 -22.37 -19.92 13.54
C LYS A 79 -22.94 -19.49 12.19
N LEU A 80 -22.40 -18.43 11.57
CA LEU A 80 -22.83 -18.00 10.23
C LEU A 80 -22.48 -19.04 9.15
N LYS A 81 -21.38 -19.78 9.31
CA LYS A 81 -21.03 -20.89 8.41
C LYS A 81 -21.98 -22.08 8.55
N GLU A 82 -22.37 -22.40 9.77
CA GLU A 82 -23.33 -23.47 10.07
C GLU A 82 -24.71 -23.15 9.49
N LEU A 83 -25.17 -21.90 9.65
CA LEU A 83 -26.50 -21.48 9.18
C LEU A 83 -26.56 -21.19 7.67
N PHE A 84 -25.48 -20.63 7.09
CA PHE A 84 -25.43 -20.23 5.68
C PHE A 84 -24.17 -20.77 4.98
N PRO A 85 -24.05 -22.10 4.82
CA PRO A 85 -22.87 -22.72 4.21
C PRO A 85 -22.70 -22.31 2.73
N ALA A 86 -23.79 -22.01 2.02
CA ALA A 86 -23.73 -21.59 0.62
C ALA A 86 -22.92 -20.29 0.41
N LEU A 87 -22.96 -19.37 1.38
CA LEU A 87 -22.28 -18.08 1.30
C LEU A 87 -20.95 -18.06 2.07
N PHE A 88 -20.90 -18.66 3.26
CA PHE A 88 -19.73 -18.59 4.15
C PHE A 88 -18.90 -19.88 4.24
N GLY A 89 -19.40 -21.01 3.71
CA GLY A 89 -18.75 -22.32 3.83
C GLY A 89 -17.48 -22.48 2.98
N GLY A 90 -17.28 -21.63 1.98
CA GLY A 90 -16.11 -21.66 1.08
C GLY A 90 -15.24 -20.40 1.17
N GLY A 91 -14.58 -20.08 0.06
CA GLY A 91 -13.91 -18.79 -0.10
C GLY A 91 -14.89 -17.62 0.01
N ALA A 92 -14.40 -16.45 0.40
CA ALA A 92 -15.26 -15.27 0.52
C ALA A 92 -15.95 -14.97 -0.82
N LYS A 93 -17.24 -14.64 -0.78
CA LYS A 93 -18.05 -14.27 -1.95
C LYS A 93 -18.60 -12.84 -1.78
N PRO A 94 -18.76 -12.06 -2.87
CA PRO A 94 -19.39 -10.74 -2.80
C PRO A 94 -20.81 -10.80 -2.27
N LEU A 95 -21.09 -10.03 -1.23
CA LEU A 95 -22.37 -10.07 -0.53
C LEU A 95 -23.42 -9.21 -1.25
N LYS A 96 -24.68 -9.67 -1.18
CA LYS A 96 -25.86 -8.86 -1.49
C LYS A 96 -25.92 -7.61 -0.62
N LEU A 97 -26.47 -6.53 -1.17
CA LEU A 97 -26.79 -5.34 -0.39
C LEU A 97 -27.84 -5.65 0.66
N ARG A 98 -27.69 -5.09 1.87
CA ARG A 98 -28.57 -5.35 3.02
C ARG A 98 -28.64 -6.82 3.49
N VAL A 99 -27.60 -7.60 3.22
CA VAL A 99 -27.47 -8.98 3.74
C VAL A 99 -27.64 -9.08 5.27
N GLN A 100 -27.32 -8.02 6.03
CA GLN A 100 -27.55 -7.98 7.48
C GLN A 100 -29.04 -8.12 7.84
N SER A 101 -29.93 -7.50 7.08
CA SER A 101 -31.38 -7.60 7.27
C SER A 101 -31.88 -9.00 6.90
N ASP A 102 -31.40 -9.55 5.79
CA ASP A 102 -31.77 -10.91 5.34
C ASP A 102 -31.33 -11.96 6.37
N ILE A 103 -30.15 -11.81 6.98
CA ILE A 103 -29.66 -12.69 8.06
C ILE A 103 -30.58 -12.61 9.29
N GLN A 104 -30.99 -11.39 9.68
CA GLN A 104 -31.88 -11.20 10.83
C GLN A 104 -33.28 -11.76 10.60
N GLN A 105 -33.78 -11.74 9.36
CA GLN A 105 -35.08 -12.33 9.02
C GLN A 105 -35.05 -13.85 9.04
N ARG A 106 -33.95 -14.47 8.59
CA ARG A 106 -33.80 -15.94 8.58
C ARG A 106 -33.40 -16.54 9.92
N ALA A 107 -32.61 -15.82 10.71
CA ALA A 107 -32.13 -16.25 12.00
C ALA A 107 -32.42 -15.18 13.07
N PRO A 108 -33.70 -14.88 13.36
CA PRO A 108 -34.06 -13.94 14.41
C PRO A 108 -33.56 -14.44 15.77
N GLY A 109 -32.98 -13.54 16.57
CA GLY A 109 -32.50 -13.85 17.93
C GLY A 109 -31.16 -14.58 18.02
N GLN A 110 -30.59 -15.08 16.91
CA GLN A 110 -29.30 -15.80 16.93
C GLN A 110 -28.08 -14.87 17.01
N PHE A 111 -28.21 -13.64 16.50
CA PHE A 111 -27.15 -12.65 16.47
C PHE A 111 -27.66 -11.26 16.83
N THR A 112 -26.88 -10.52 17.60
CA THR A 112 -27.18 -9.09 17.82
C THR A 112 -26.76 -8.26 16.61
N LYS A 113 -27.41 -7.12 16.40
CA LYS A 113 -27.06 -6.18 15.31
C LYS A 113 -25.59 -5.74 15.38
N THR A 114 -25.08 -5.54 16.60
CA THR A 114 -23.68 -5.17 16.86
C THR A 114 -22.72 -6.29 16.47
N GLN A 115 -23.04 -7.54 16.79
CA GLN A 115 -22.24 -8.71 16.42
C GLN A 115 -22.11 -8.86 14.90
N LEU A 116 -23.24 -8.78 14.18
CA LEU A 116 -23.25 -8.86 12.71
C LEU A 116 -22.49 -7.70 12.07
N SER A 117 -22.67 -6.47 12.57
CA SER A 117 -21.97 -5.30 12.05
C SER A 117 -20.44 -5.43 12.21
N ALA A 118 -19.98 -5.86 13.39
CA ALA A 118 -18.56 -6.08 13.65
C ALA A 118 -17.97 -7.18 12.74
N PHE A 119 -18.68 -8.30 12.58
CA PHE A 119 -18.29 -9.37 11.67
C PHE A 119 -18.22 -8.90 10.22
N LEU A 120 -19.27 -8.26 9.71
CA LEU A 120 -19.35 -7.81 8.32
C LEU A 120 -18.25 -6.80 7.99
N ARG A 121 -17.96 -5.85 8.89
CA ARG A 121 -16.85 -4.89 8.72
C ARG A 121 -15.50 -5.60 8.55
N ARG A 122 -15.23 -6.62 9.35
CA ARG A 122 -13.98 -7.41 9.25
C ARG A 122 -13.97 -8.29 8.00
N TYR A 123 -15.11 -8.90 7.67
CA TYR A 123 -15.25 -9.79 6.53
C TYR A 123 -15.06 -9.05 5.20
N THR A 124 -15.75 -7.92 5.01
CA THR A 124 -15.66 -7.13 3.77
C THR A 124 -14.33 -6.38 3.64
N GLY A 125 -13.68 -6.05 4.75
CA GLY A 125 -12.32 -5.49 4.75
C GLY A 125 -11.20 -6.53 4.58
N GLY A 126 -11.52 -7.83 4.58
CA GLY A 126 -10.55 -8.90 4.50
C GLY A 126 -9.97 -9.10 3.10
N THR A 127 -8.69 -9.49 3.01
CA THR A 127 -7.99 -9.74 1.74
C THR A 127 -8.73 -10.76 0.87
N GLY A 128 -9.27 -11.84 1.47
CA GLY A 128 -10.04 -12.84 0.74
C GLY A 128 -11.30 -12.28 0.07
N TYR A 129 -12.00 -11.36 0.74
CA TYR A 129 -13.18 -10.71 0.18
C TYR A 129 -12.83 -9.73 -0.94
N LEU A 130 -11.77 -8.95 -0.78
CA LEU A 130 -11.28 -8.06 -1.85
C LEU A 130 -10.88 -8.87 -3.10
N ILE A 131 -10.21 -10.01 -2.93
CA ILE A 131 -9.88 -10.91 -4.05
C ILE A 131 -11.16 -11.42 -4.73
N ALA A 132 -12.18 -11.79 -3.95
CA ALA A 132 -13.46 -12.24 -4.50
C ALA A 132 -14.18 -11.14 -5.29
N LEU A 133 -14.15 -9.90 -4.80
CA LEU A 133 -14.72 -8.74 -5.50
C LEU A 133 -14.05 -8.50 -6.86
N THR A 134 -12.72 -8.66 -6.95
CA THR A 134 -12.02 -8.47 -8.24
C THR A 134 -12.39 -9.51 -9.30
N ARG A 135 -12.84 -10.71 -8.89
CA ARG A 135 -13.12 -11.85 -9.79
C ARG A 135 -14.60 -11.99 -10.15
N ALA A 136 -15.49 -11.54 -9.28
CA ALA A 136 -16.91 -11.82 -9.41
C ALA A 136 -17.65 -10.72 -10.19
N LYS A 137 -18.60 -11.14 -11.03
CA LYS A 137 -19.47 -10.23 -11.79
C LYS A 137 -20.77 -9.87 -11.06
N THR A 138 -21.23 -10.77 -10.20
CA THR A 138 -22.51 -10.67 -9.48
C THR A 138 -22.31 -10.75 -7.98
N ARG A 139 -23.28 -10.22 -7.23
CA ARG A 139 -23.40 -10.40 -5.78
C ARG A 139 -24.19 -11.66 -5.46
N PHE A 140 -23.95 -12.24 -4.31
CA PHE A 140 -24.61 -13.47 -3.86
C PHE A 140 -25.46 -13.23 -2.62
N ASP A 141 -26.64 -13.82 -2.59
CA ASP A 141 -27.49 -13.90 -1.40
C ASP A 141 -27.05 -15.04 -0.46
N LEU A 142 -27.72 -15.19 0.68
CA LEU A 142 -27.49 -16.22 1.69
C LEU A 142 -27.58 -17.65 1.17
N ASP A 143 -28.37 -17.89 0.11
CA ASP A 143 -28.48 -19.20 -0.56
C ASP A 143 -27.46 -19.40 -1.68
N GLY A 144 -26.61 -18.40 -1.94
CA GLY A 144 -25.69 -18.43 -3.08
C GLY A 144 -26.36 -18.13 -4.43
N GLN A 145 -27.57 -17.56 -4.42
CA GLN A 145 -28.24 -17.07 -5.63
C GLN A 145 -27.69 -15.69 -6.05
N PRO A 146 -27.62 -15.38 -7.36
CA PRO A 146 -27.18 -14.07 -7.83
C PRO A 146 -28.21 -13.00 -7.44
N ALA A 147 -27.78 -12.01 -6.65
CA ALA A 147 -28.63 -10.97 -6.09
C ALA A 147 -28.10 -9.57 -6.41
N GLY A 148 -28.01 -9.30 -7.72
CA GLY A 148 -27.62 -8.01 -8.30
C GLY A 148 -26.22 -7.99 -8.89
N GLU A 149 -25.96 -6.96 -9.67
CA GLU A 149 -24.70 -6.77 -10.38
C GLU A 149 -23.65 -6.07 -9.50
N LEU A 150 -22.39 -6.43 -9.71
CA LEU A 150 -21.26 -5.74 -9.10
C LEU A 150 -20.68 -4.74 -10.10
N SER A 151 -20.80 -3.44 -9.81
CA SER A 151 -20.19 -2.36 -10.61
C SER A 151 -18.67 -2.54 -10.72
N ASP A 152 -18.12 -2.17 -11.87
CA ASP A 152 -16.68 -2.21 -12.16
C ASP A 152 -15.89 -1.27 -11.24
N GLU A 153 -16.49 -0.17 -10.79
CA GLU A 153 -15.89 0.75 -9.81
C GLU A 153 -15.49 0.03 -8.52
N HIS A 154 -16.33 -0.88 -8.02
CA HIS A 154 -16.02 -1.65 -6.82
C HIS A 154 -14.91 -2.68 -7.06
N ARG A 155 -14.78 -3.20 -8.28
CA ARG A 155 -13.68 -4.12 -8.63
C ARG A 155 -12.36 -3.36 -8.70
N ASN A 156 -12.36 -2.19 -9.32
CA ASN A 156 -11.19 -1.33 -9.42
C ASN A 156 -10.71 -0.89 -8.03
N ALA A 157 -11.62 -0.42 -7.17
CA ALA A 157 -11.29 -0.04 -5.80
C ALA A 157 -10.72 -1.22 -4.98
N ALA A 158 -11.27 -2.44 -5.16
CA ALA A 158 -10.74 -3.63 -4.49
C ALA A 158 -9.33 -4.00 -4.98
N GLN A 159 -9.06 -3.85 -6.28
CA GLN A 159 -7.74 -4.13 -6.86
C GLN A 159 -6.69 -3.12 -6.41
N GLU A 160 -7.06 -1.83 -6.35
CA GLU A 160 -6.19 -0.78 -5.82
C GLU A 160 -5.82 -1.03 -4.36
N GLU A 161 -6.81 -1.35 -3.52
CA GLU A 161 -6.57 -1.65 -2.11
C GLU A 161 -5.69 -2.89 -1.90
N LEU A 162 -5.87 -3.94 -2.72
CA LEU A 162 -4.99 -5.11 -2.68
C LEU A 162 -3.55 -4.76 -3.06
N THR A 163 -3.36 -3.91 -4.06
CA THR A 163 -2.03 -3.47 -4.52
C THR A 163 -1.35 -2.64 -3.44
N ARG A 164 -2.08 -1.69 -2.84
CA ARG A 164 -1.61 -0.87 -1.72
C ARG A 164 -1.16 -1.73 -0.53
N ARG A 165 -1.96 -2.73 -0.14
CA ARG A 165 -1.64 -3.65 0.96
C ARG A 165 -0.41 -4.52 0.68
N ARG A 166 -0.28 -5.00 -0.56
CA ARG A 166 0.90 -5.76 -0.99
C ARG A 166 2.14 -4.91 -0.89
N GLY A 167 2.12 -3.69 -1.43
CA GLY A 167 3.24 -2.75 -1.34
C GLY A 167 3.69 -2.48 0.09
N ILE A 168 2.76 -2.25 1.03
CA ILE A 168 3.10 -2.05 2.46
C ILE A 168 3.73 -3.30 3.06
N THR A 169 3.18 -4.48 2.78
CA THR A 169 3.69 -5.74 3.33
C THR A 169 5.06 -6.09 2.76
N GLU A 170 5.25 -5.86 1.45
CA GLU A 170 6.52 -6.06 0.76
C GLU A 170 7.59 -5.08 1.23
N ALA A 171 7.25 -3.80 1.42
CA ALA A 171 8.16 -2.80 1.97
C ALA A 171 8.61 -3.18 3.39
N ARG A 172 7.66 -3.52 4.27
CA ARG A 172 7.97 -3.99 5.63
C ARG A 172 8.87 -5.22 5.61
N ARG A 173 8.55 -6.20 4.76
CA ARG A 173 9.36 -7.42 4.63
C ARG A 173 10.76 -7.11 4.09
N ALA A 174 10.87 -6.21 3.13
CA ALA A 174 12.16 -5.78 2.59
C ALA A 174 13.01 -5.04 3.62
N GLU A 175 12.41 -4.22 4.48
CA GLU A 175 13.10 -3.58 5.62
C GLU A 175 13.58 -4.61 6.65
N GLU A 176 12.72 -5.57 7.03
CA GLU A 176 13.09 -6.66 7.94
C GLU A 176 14.24 -7.51 7.35
N ASP A 177 14.16 -7.87 6.07
CA ASP A 177 15.17 -8.65 5.38
C ASP A 177 16.49 -7.86 5.18
N ARG A 178 16.41 -6.56 4.94
CA ARG A 178 17.58 -5.67 4.90
C ARG A 178 18.26 -5.61 6.26
N GLY A 179 17.50 -5.43 7.35
CA GLY A 179 18.05 -5.44 8.70
C GLY A 179 18.71 -6.79 9.05
N ARG A 180 18.10 -7.91 8.64
CA ARG A 180 18.71 -9.24 8.76
C ARG A 180 20.03 -9.34 7.99
N GLN A 181 20.07 -8.85 6.75
CA GLN A 181 21.27 -8.86 5.92
C GLN A 181 22.38 -7.99 6.50
N GLU A 182 22.05 -6.81 7.02
CA GLU A 182 23.01 -5.90 7.67
C GLU A 182 23.62 -6.56 8.92
N ARG A 183 22.81 -7.21 9.76
CA ARG A 183 23.28 -7.99 10.91
C ARG A 183 24.18 -9.16 10.51
N ALA A 184 23.79 -9.92 9.49
CA ALA A 184 24.59 -11.02 8.97
C ALA A 184 25.93 -10.53 8.36
N GLN A 185 25.91 -9.39 7.67
CA GLN A 185 27.13 -8.74 7.16
C GLN A 185 28.03 -8.29 8.31
N LEU A 186 27.46 -7.71 9.38
CA LEU A 186 28.22 -7.30 10.56
C LEU A 186 28.90 -8.50 11.24
N LEU A 187 28.19 -9.62 11.38
CA LEU A 187 28.75 -10.87 11.91
C LEU A 187 29.90 -11.39 11.03
N ARG A 188 29.72 -11.38 9.70
CA ARG A 188 30.75 -11.82 8.76
C ARG A 188 31.98 -10.91 8.79
N ASP A 189 31.79 -9.61 8.76
CA ASP A 189 32.86 -8.62 8.84
C ASP A 189 33.65 -8.83 10.13
N PHE A 190 32.97 -8.90 11.28
CA PHE A 190 33.60 -9.12 12.57
C PHE A 190 34.40 -10.42 12.61
N SER A 191 33.83 -11.52 12.09
CA SER A 191 34.52 -12.82 12.03
C SER A 191 35.77 -12.83 11.16
N ARG A 192 35.82 -11.97 10.13
CA ARG A 192 36.93 -11.88 9.17
C ARG A 192 38.00 -10.88 9.61
N THR A 193 37.63 -9.85 10.37
CA THR A 193 38.57 -8.85 10.85
C THR A 193 39.50 -9.42 11.91
N THR A 194 40.78 -9.03 11.84
CA THR A 194 41.80 -9.32 12.88
C THR A 194 41.90 -8.20 13.91
N LEU A 195 40.97 -7.24 13.89
CA LEU A 195 40.96 -6.08 14.77
C LEU A 195 40.41 -6.45 16.15
N THR A 196 40.85 -5.73 17.18
CA THR A 196 40.22 -5.81 18.49
C THR A 196 38.77 -5.31 18.40
N PRO A 197 37.85 -5.82 19.26
CA PRO A 197 36.45 -5.38 19.26
C PRO A 197 36.30 -3.86 19.41
N ALA A 198 37.15 -3.21 20.22
CA ALA A 198 37.16 -1.76 20.40
C ALA A 198 37.49 -1.00 19.09
N ASN A 199 38.47 -1.47 18.32
CA ASN A 199 38.83 -0.86 17.03
C ASN A 199 37.74 -1.11 15.98
N PHE A 200 37.11 -2.29 16.00
CA PHE A 200 35.98 -2.59 15.10
C PHE A 200 34.75 -1.72 15.40
N CYS A 201 34.43 -1.54 16.68
CA CYS A 201 33.38 -0.63 17.15
C CYS A 201 33.63 0.81 16.69
N ALA A 202 34.87 1.31 16.86
CA ALA A 202 35.26 2.64 16.42
C ALA A 202 35.10 2.84 14.89
N LEU A 203 35.43 1.82 14.08
CA LEU A 203 35.26 1.88 12.62
C LEU A 203 33.81 1.83 12.15
N LYS A 204 32.95 1.05 12.84
CA LYS A 204 31.52 0.92 12.50
C LYS A 204 30.65 1.98 13.17
N GLY A 205 31.21 2.82 14.03
CA GLY A 205 30.47 3.86 14.77
C GLY A 205 29.48 3.28 15.79
N LEU A 206 29.76 2.07 16.31
CA LEU A 206 28.91 1.37 17.28
C LEU A 206 29.56 1.39 18.66
N THR A 207 28.75 1.34 19.71
CA THR A 207 29.26 0.99 21.04
C THR A 207 29.50 -0.51 21.14
N GLN A 208 30.33 -0.92 22.10
CA GLN A 208 30.61 -2.35 22.32
C GLN A 208 29.34 -3.14 22.67
N GLU A 209 28.47 -2.57 23.51
CA GLU A 209 27.19 -3.17 23.88
C GLU A 209 26.25 -3.35 22.67
N GLN A 210 26.21 -2.37 21.75
CA GLN A 210 25.42 -2.45 20.53
C GLN A 210 25.96 -3.50 19.56
N LEU A 211 27.29 -3.60 19.43
CA LEU A 211 27.92 -4.62 18.62
C LEU A 211 27.58 -6.02 19.15
N ASP A 212 27.75 -6.25 20.45
CA ASP A 212 27.48 -7.54 21.07
C ASP A 212 26.00 -7.94 20.94
N ALA A 213 25.08 -6.99 21.13
CA ALA A 213 23.65 -7.22 20.92
C ALA A 213 23.32 -7.61 19.46
N GLN A 214 23.90 -6.92 18.48
CA GLN A 214 23.68 -7.24 17.06
C GLN A 214 24.30 -8.57 16.65
N LEU A 215 25.50 -8.90 17.16
CA LEU A 215 26.14 -10.19 16.89
C LEU A 215 25.35 -11.35 17.50
N LYS A 216 24.78 -11.18 18.69
CA LYS A 216 23.91 -12.17 19.32
C LYS A 216 22.67 -12.43 18.45
N LEU A 217 21.96 -11.37 18.07
CA LEU A 217 20.79 -11.47 17.18
C LEU A 217 21.15 -12.11 15.83
N ALA A 218 22.29 -11.71 15.23
CA ALA A 218 22.74 -12.28 13.95
C ALA A 218 22.96 -13.80 14.04
N ARG A 219 23.57 -14.29 15.13
CA ARG A 219 23.80 -15.73 15.35
C ARG A 219 22.49 -16.49 15.59
N GLU A 220 21.57 -15.91 16.36
CA GLU A 220 20.23 -16.48 16.58
C GLU A 220 19.44 -16.58 15.26
N GLU A 221 19.56 -15.57 14.39
CA GLU A 221 18.94 -15.55 13.07
C GLU A 221 19.59 -16.53 12.08
N GLU A 222 20.91 -16.71 12.14
CA GLU A 222 21.63 -17.72 11.34
C GLU A 222 21.26 -19.15 11.79
N ALA A 223 21.15 -19.38 13.11
CA ALA A 223 20.73 -20.66 13.67
C ALA A 223 19.27 -21.03 13.34
N GLN A 224 18.39 -20.03 13.22
CA GLN A 224 17.00 -20.22 12.82
C GLN A 224 16.81 -20.33 11.30
N GLN A 225 17.80 -19.93 10.50
CA GLN A 225 17.72 -20.07 9.05
C GLN A 225 17.96 -21.54 8.66
N PRO A 226 17.05 -22.17 7.91
CA PRO A 226 17.32 -23.47 7.34
C PRO A 226 18.57 -23.35 6.45
N PRO A 227 19.48 -24.35 6.45
CA PRO A 227 20.68 -24.31 5.65
C PRO A 227 20.28 -24.02 4.21
N ARG A 228 20.85 -22.96 3.63
CA ARG A 228 20.63 -22.62 2.23
C ARG A 228 21.02 -23.84 1.42
N GLN A 229 20.05 -24.55 0.86
CA GLN A 229 20.33 -25.62 -0.09
C GLN A 229 21.17 -25.01 -1.20
N GLU A 230 22.45 -25.41 -1.26
CA GLU A 230 23.31 -25.11 -2.38
C GLU A 230 22.57 -25.62 -3.61
N ARG A 231 22.16 -24.70 -4.47
CA ARG A 231 21.50 -25.03 -5.74
C ARG A 231 22.56 -25.67 -6.64
N HIS A 232 22.85 -26.95 -6.41
CA HIS A 232 23.69 -27.78 -7.25
C HIS A 232 23.07 -28.08 -8.62
N ASP A 233 21.80 -27.73 -8.84
CA ASP A 233 21.10 -27.94 -10.11
C ASP A 233 21.36 -26.85 -11.17
N ARG A 234 22.55 -26.23 -11.17
CA ARG A 234 22.99 -25.49 -12.36
C ARG A 234 23.78 -26.46 -13.24
N PRO A 235 23.18 -27.02 -14.31
CA PRO A 235 23.94 -27.86 -15.23
C PRO A 235 25.14 -27.05 -15.74
N PRO A 236 26.33 -27.67 -15.86
CA PRO A 236 27.49 -26.98 -16.40
C PRO A 236 27.10 -26.44 -17.78
N ARG A 237 27.37 -25.15 -18.01
CA ARG A 237 27.20 -24.54 -19.35
C ARG A 237 27.93 -25.46 -20.33
N GLY A 238 27.16 -26.13 -21.18
CA GLY A 238 27.64 -27.14 -22.10
C GLY A 238 28.85 -26.61 -22.85
N GLN A 239 29.90 -27.43 -22.86
CA GLN A 239 30.99 -27.31 -23.81
C GLN A 239 30.36 -27.12 -25.19
N GLU A 240 30.69 -25.99 -25.81
CA GLU A 240 30.37 -25.69 -27.19
C GLU A 240 30.97 -26.81 -28.05
N HIS A 241 30.16 -27.82 -28.37
CA HIS A 241 30.50 -28.79 -29.38
C HIS A 241 30.63 -28.03 -30.68
N ARG A 242 31.89 -27.74 -31.06
CA ARG A 242 32.31 -27.46 -32.43
C ARG A 242 31.73 -28.57 -33.31
N ARG A 243 30.53 -28.36 -33.87
CA ARG A 243 30.05 -29.13 -35.01
C ARG A 243 30.93 -28.74 -36.19
N GLY A 244 32.04 -29.44 -36.36
CA GLY A 244 32.64 -29.62 -37.67
C GLY A 244 31.59 -30.30 -38.55
N GLY A 245 30.97 -29.54 -39.45
CA GLY A 245 30.09 -30.10 -40.46
C GLY A 245 30.90 -30.92 -41.46
N PRO A 246 30.45 -32.12 -41.87
CA PRO A 246 31.08 -32.82 -42.97
C PRO A 246 30.76 -32.11 -44.29
N ARG A 247 31.80 -32.02 -45.13
CA ARG A 247 31.77 -31.49 -46.49
C ARG A 247 30.71 -32.20 -47.33
N GLY A 248 30.09 -31.43 -48.22
CA GLY A 248 28.97 -31.87 -49.03
C GLY A 248 29.31 -32.90 -50.11
N GLU A 249 28.27 -33.64 -50.49
CA GLU A 249 28.08 -34.21 -51.81
C GLU A 249 26.59 -34.03 -52.15
N GLY A 250 26.33 -33.52 -53.35
CA GLY A 250 25.06 -32.93 -53.73
C GLY A 250 23.99 -33.91 -54.23
N ARG A 251 22.75 -33.40 -54.33
CA ARG A 251 21.74 -33.79 -55.33
C ARG A 251 20.61 -32.73 -55.38
N PRO A 252 19.94 -32.49 -56.55
CA PRO A 252 19.32 -31.20 -56.87
C PRO A 252 17.79 -31.15 -56.73
N GLY A 253 17.27 -29.92 -56.73
CA GLY A 253 16.02 -29.54 -57.40
C GLY A 253 14.73 -29.53 -56.59
N GLY A 254 14.16 -28.34 -56.36
CA GLY A 254 12.73 -28.17 -56.06
C GLY A 254 12.40 -26.82 -55.38
N PRO A 255 11.32 -26.10 -55.76
CA PRO A 255 11.40 -24.67 -56.01
C PRO A 255 10.72 -23.79 -54.94
N GLY A 256 11.10 -22.50 -54.95
CA GLY A 256 10.21 -21.42 -54.53
C GLY A 256 10.59 -20.72 -53.24
N GLN A 257 11.33 -19.62 -53.36
CA GLN A 257 11.07 -18.43 -52.56
C GLN A 257 11.67 -17.19 -53.22
N ALA A 258 10.77 -16.22 -53.47
CA ALA A 258 11.02 -14.95 -54.12
C ALA A 258 12.01 -14.06 -53.35
N PRO A 259 12.70 -13.12 -54.03
CA PRO A 259 13.67 -12.24 -53.41
C PRO A 259 12.95 -11.17 -52.57
N ARG A 260 13.30 -11.07 -51.29
CA ARG A 260 12.90 -9.93 -50.45
C ARG A 260 13.81 -8.75 -50.76
N GLY A 261 13.15 -7.65 -51.07
CA GLY A 261 13.72 -6.44 -51.65
C GLY A 261 14.78 -5.74 -50.82
N ASP A 262 15.65 -5.09 -51.58
CA ASP A 262 16.48 -3.95 -51.22
C ASP A 262 15.73 -2.92 -50.36
N GLY A 263 16.28 -2.62 -49.19
CA GLY A 263 15.91 -1.49 -48.34
C GLY A 263 17.19 -0.75 -47.93
N PRO A 264 17.25 0.59 -48.09
CA PRO A 264 18.51 1.32 -48.16
C PRO A 264 19.21 1.48 -46.81
N ARG A 265 20.54 1.40 -46.87
CA ARG A 265 21.48 1.73 -45.79
C ARG A 265 21.26 3.17 -45.34
N ARG A 266 21.04 3.38 -44.05
CA ARG A 266 21.05 4.71 -43.44
C ARG A 266 22.38 4.96 -42.76
N ASP A 267 23.00 6.03 -43.21
CA ASP A 267 24.31 6.56 -42.87
C ASP A 267 24.56 6.79 -41.38
N GLY A 268 25.85 6.74 -41.05
CA GLY A 268 26.39 6.79 -39.70
C GLY A 268 26.07 8.06 -38.91
N ARG A 269 26.13 7.90 -37.59
CA ARG A 269 26.27 9.01 -36.64
C ARG A 269 27.62 8.90 -35.92
N PRO A 270 28.39 9.99 -35.84
CA PRO A 270 29.68 10.01 -35.14
C PRO A 270 29.48 9.98 -33.62
N ASN A 271 30.36 9.21 -32.97
CA ASN A 271 30.47 9.09 -31.51
C ASN A 271 31.32 10.25 -30.97
N GLU A 272 30.67 11.35 -30.56
CA GLU A 272 31.34 12.46 -29.87
C GLU A 272 31.42 12.22 -28.37
N GLY A 273 32.65 12.29 -27.87
CA GLY A 273 33.02 11.93 -26.52
C GLY A 273 32.55 12.91 -25.44
N ARG A 274 32.44 12.38 -24.22
CA ARG A 274 32.43 13.16 -22.98
C ARG A 274 33.54 12.65 -22.06
N LYS A 275 34.69 13.32 -22.10
CA LYS A 275 35.66 13.37 -21.00
C LYS A 275 35.53 14.76 -20.35
N PRO A 276 35.37 14.87 -19.02
CA PRO A 276 35.36 16.17 -18.36
C PRO A 276 36.80 16.70 -18.16
N PRO A 277 37.05 18.01 -18.25
CA PRO A 277 38.38 18.58 -18.04
C PRO A 277 38.74 18.66 -16.54
N ARG A 278 39.99 18.30 -16.23
CA ARG A 278 40.67 18.58 -14.96
C ARG A 278 41.11 20.05 -14.94
N GLN A 279 40.82 20.77 -13.85
CA GLN A 279 41.39 22.10 -13.63
C GLN A 279 42.84 22.00 -13.11
N PRO A 280 43.76 22.88 -13.56
CA PRO A 280 45.04 23.04 -12.90
C PRO A 280 44.96 24.01 -11.71
N ARG A 281 46.01 23.90 -10.91
CA ARG A 281 46.25 24.38 -9.55
C ARG A 281 46.46 25.88 -9.43
#